data_AF-A0A257NYZ1-F1
#
_entry.id   AF-A0A257NYZ1-F1
#
_cell.length_a   1.000
_cell.length_b   1.000
_cell.length_c   1.000
_cell.angle_alpha   90.00
_cell.angle_beta   90.00
_cell.angle_gamma   90.00
#
_symmetry.space_group_name_H-M   'P 1'
#
loop_
_entity.id
_entity.type
_entity.pdbx_description
1 polymer ?
#
loop_
_entity_poly.entity_id
_entity_poly.type
_entity_poly.pdbx_seq_one_letter_code
_entity_poly.pdbx_strand_id
1 'polypeptide(L)'
;MIPDGRGRVRLEYRIPARGLIGFHTERDRAHFLGAVEAVLGIGATAHGVLTLDGHVTKVVVTPIGIDADAFTAQAIRASRRVATKRMVESLAGRALMVGVDRLDYTKGLPARLDAYGRFLSTYPEHRRQISFLQVAAPSREEVDRYRALREELNYKTGAINGAYSDFDWVPLRYMNRTVSRSLIAGFYRTARIGLVTPLRDGMNLVAKEYVAAQNAADPGVLILSRFAGAAAGLQEALKVNPIDIDSVAEAINRALIMPLDERQARHVALLERVRAASASVFCQTFTAALTT
;
A
#
# COMPACT_ATOMS: atom_id res chain seq x y z
N MET A 1 3.49 1.98 32.42
CA MET A 1 2.30 1.14 32.66
C MET A 1 2.17 0.99 34.15
N ILE A 2 1.16 1.60 34.76
CA ILE A 2 0.87 1.44 36.18
C ILE A 2 -0.54 0.88 36.27
N PRO A 3 -0.77 -0.29 36.89
CA PRO A 3 -2.11 -0.82 37.07
C PRO A 3 -2.92 0.14 37.94
N ASP A 4 -4.13 0.52 37.50
CA ASP A 4 -5.12 0.90 38.50
C ASP A 4 -5.67 -0.36 39.15
N GLY A 5 -6.06 -0.27 40.43
CA GLY A 5 -6.58 -1.38 41.21
C GLY A 5 -7.91 -1.96 40.70
N ARG A 6 -8.32 -1.69 39.46
CA ARG A 6 -9.53 -2.19 38.79
C ARG A 6 -9.24 -2.90 37.46
N GLY A 7 -7.97 -3.17 37.14
CA GLY A 7 -7.59 -3.92 35.94
C GLY A 7 -7.84 -3.18 34.63
N ARG A 8 -8.09 -1.86 34.68
CA ARG A 8 -8.15 -1.02 33.48
C ARG A 8 -6.75 -0.52 33.17
N VAL A 9 -6.29 -0.79 31.94
CA VAL A 9 -5.04 -0.21 31.44
C VAL A 9 -5.28 1.28 31.23
N ARG A 10 -4.81 2.11 32.17
CA ARG A 10 -4.66 3.55 31.94
C ARG A 10 -3.51 3.74 30.94
N LEU A 11 -3.84 4.06 29.70
CA LEU A 11 -2.92 4.80 28.85
C LEU A 11 -2.68 6.13 29.56
N GLU A 12 -1.45 6.39 30.01
CA GLU A 12 -1.05 7.74 30.37
C GLU A 12 -1.08 8.56 29.08
N TYR A 13 -2.22 9.20 28.81
CA TYR A 13 -2.35 10.18 27.75
C TYR A 13 -1.59 11.43 28.19
N ARG A 14 -0.26 11.41 28.03
CA ARG A 14 0.52 12.65 27.95
C ARG A 14 0.24 13.30 26.61
N ILE A 15 -0.92 13.92 26.48
CA ILE A 15 -1.16 14.89 25.41
C ILE A 15 -0.22 16.07 25.73
N PRO A 16 0.67 16.46 24.81
CA PRO A 16 1.62 17.52 25.08
C PRO A 16 0.90 18.82 25.46
N ALA A 17 1.42 19.51 26.48
CA ALA A 17 0.91 20.77 27.06
C ALA A 17 0.72 21.93 26.04
N ARG A 18 1.33 21.80 24.86
CA ARG A 18 1.06 22.62 23.67
C ARG A 18 1.47 21.76 22.50
N GLY A 19 0.50 21.33 21.69
CA GLY A 19 0.72 20.17 20.85
C GLY A 19 0.05 20.26 19.48
N LEU A 20 0.69 19.62 18.51
CA LEU A 20 0.07 19.25 17.25
C LEU A 20 0.09 17.73 17.14
N ILE A 21 -1.07 17.13 16.89
CA ILE A 21 -1.21 15.70 16.58
C ILE A 21 -1.64 15.59 15.12
N GLY A 22 -0.82 14.92 14.31
CA GLY A 22 -1.11 14.69 12.89
C GLY A 22 -1.56 13.28 12.61
N PHE A 23 -2.62 13.15 11.81
CA PHE A 23 -3.09 11.88 11.26
C PHE A 23 -2.96 11.89 9.74
N HIS A 24 -2.84 10.71 9.13
CA HIS A 24 -2.79 10.62 7.67
C HIS A 24 -4.18 10.60 7.01
N THR A 25 -5.22 10.27 7.77
CA THR A 25 -6.59 10.16 7.26
C THR A 25 -7.57 10.84 8.20
N GLU A 26 -8.65 11.37 7.62
CA GLU A 26 -9.77 11.93 8.39
C GLU A 26 -10.42 10.87 9.29
N ARG A 27 -10.50 9.63 8.81
CA ARG A 27 -11.00 8.49 9.59
C ARG A 27 -10.20 8.28 10.87
N ASP A 28 -8.87 8.26 10.78
CA ASP A 28 -8.03 8.05 11.95
C ASP A 28 -8.07 9.24 12.91
N ARG A 29 -8.19 10.47 12.38
CA ARG A 29 -8.46 11.67 13.18
C ARG A 29 -9.78 11.54 13.94
N ALA A 30 -10.87 11.23 13.26
CA ALA A 30 -12.19 11.09 13.86
C ALA A 30 -12.23 10.01 14.95
N HIS A 31 -11.59 8.85 14.71
CA HIS A 31 -11.48 7.81 15.72
C HIS A 31 -10.69 8.26 16.95
N PHE A 32 -9.61 9.03 16.77
CA PHE A 32 -8.86 9.58 17.88
C PHE A 32 -9.70 10.56 18.70
N LEU A 33 -10.37 11.51 18.03
CA LEU A 33 -11.22 12.49 18.71
C LEU A 33 -12.37 11.82 19.48
N GLY A 34 -13.04 10.84 18.87
CA GLY A 34 -14.09 10.08 19.55
C GLY A 34 -13.56 9.26 20.74
N ALA A 35 -12.35 8.71 20.65
CA ALA A 35 -11.72 8.01 21.77
C ALA A 35 -11.35 8.98 22.91
N VAL A 36 -10.85 10.17 22.59
CA VAL A 36 -10.56 11.22 23.59
C VAL A 36 -11.83 11.64 24.31
N GLU A 37 -12.91 11.88 23.57
CA GLU A 37 -14.20 12.23 24.16
C GLU A 37 -14.74 11.09 25.06
N ALA A 38 -14.71 9.85 24.58
CA ALA A 38 -15.22 8.70 25.33
C ALA A 38 -14.41 8.36 26.59
N VAL A 39 -13.07 8.54 26.55
CA VAL A 39 -12.17 8.13 27.65
C VAL A 39 -11.91 9.27 28.63
N LEU A 40 -11.76 10.50 28.13
CA LEU A 40 -11.39 11.67 28.92
C LEU A 40 -12.55 12.64 29.16
N GLY A 41 -13.68 12.49 28.45
CA GLY A 41 -14.82 13.43 28.53
C GLY A 41 -14.54 14.77 27.85
N ILE A 42 -13.54 14.83 26.97
CA ILE A 42 -13.08 16.07 26.34
C ILE A 42 -13.49 16.08 24.87
N GLY A 43 -14.43 16.96 24.54
CA GLY A 43 -14.80 17.23 23.15
C GLY A 43 -13.77 18.11 22.45
N ALA A 44 -13.55 17.87 21.15
CA ALA A 44 -12.82 18.79 20.30
C ALA A 44 -13.74 19.87 19.74
N THR A 45 -13.19 21.04 19.44
CA THR A 45 -13.89 22.04 18.63
C THR A 45 -14.12 21.54 17.20
N ALA A 46 -14.99 22.22 16.44
CA ALA A 46 -15.21 21.92 15.01
C ALA A 46 -13.91 21.96 14.16
N HIS A 47 -12.89 22.69 14.63
CA HIS A 47 -11.59 22.79 13.97
C HIS A 47 -10.57 21.75 14.46
N GLY A 48 -11.00 20.77 15.29
CA GLY A 48 -10.12 19.73 15.81
C GLY A 48 -9.19 20.21 16.93
N VAL A 49 -9.62 21.17 17.74
CA VAL A 49 -8.82 21.69 18.87
C VAL A 49 -9.31 21.04 20.17
N LEU A 50 -8.38 20.43 20.92
CA LEU A 50 -8.60 19.87 22.25
C LEU A 50 -8.04 20.81 23.31
N THR A 51 -8.78 21.00 24.40
CA THR A 51 -8.33 21.75 25.58
C THR A 51 -8.36 20.82 26.79
N LEU A 52 -7.19 20.57 27.39
CA LEU A 52 -7.02 19.73 28.59
C LEU A 52 -6.19 20.51 29.61
N ASP A 53 -6.69 20.71 30.83
CA ASP A 53 -5.95 21.39 31.91
C ASP A 53 -5.34 22.74 31.51
N GLY A 54 -6.05 23.52 30.67
CA GLY A 54 -5.57 24.80 30.13
C GLY A 54 -4.59 24.69 28.95
N HIS A 55 -4.24 23.48 28.54
CA HIS A 55 -3.37 23.20 27.41
C HIS A 55 -4.16 22.97 26.13
N VAL A 56 -3.75 23.65 25.05
CA VAL A 56 -4.40 23.58 23.74
C VAL A 56 -3.60 22.68 22.81
N THR A 57 -4.26 21.68 22.23
CA THR A 57 -3.68 20.76 21.25
C THR A 57 -4.52 20.76 19.96
N LYS A 58 -3.87 20.97 18.82
CA LYS A 58 -4.50 20.88 17.50
C LYS A 58 -4.39 19.46 16.95
N VAL A 59 -5.47 18.98 16.35
CA VAL A 59 -5.53 17.67 15.72
C VAL A 59 -5.82 17.84 14.23
N VAL A 60 -4.82 17.54 13.39
CA VAL A 60 -4.84 17.82 11.96
C VAL A 60 -4.71 16.56 11.12
N VAL A 61 -5.12 16.64 9.86
CA VAL A 61 -4.88 15.61 8.85
C VAL A 61 -3.80 16.09 7.89
N THR A 62 -2.67 15.40 7.89
CA THR A 62 -1.54 15.65 6.99
C THR A 62 -1.08 14.31 6.37
N PRO A 63 -1.64 13.94 5.19
CA PRO A 63 -1.25 12.70 4.54
C PRO A 63 0.17 12.80 4.00
N ILE A 64 1.05 11.87 4.41
CA ILE A 64 2.43 11.85 3.92
C ILE A 64 2.48 11.53 2.41
N GLY A 65 3.38 12.23 1.72
CA GLY A 65 3.60 12.13 0.28
C GLY A 65 4.93 11.49 -0.12
N ILE A 66 5.18 11.47 -1.43
CA ILE A 66 6.50 11.16 -2.00
C ILE A 66 6.99 12.32 -2.85
N ASP A 67 8.28 12.35 -3.15
CA ASP A 67 8.79 13.12 -4.29
C ASP A 67 8.55 12.31 -5.58
N ALA A 68 7.44 12.63 -6.26
CA ALA A 68 6.97 11.89 -7.42
C ALA A 68 7.92 12.01 -8.61
N ASP A 69 8.46 13.20 -8.86
CA ASP A 69 9.31 13.47 -10.02
C ASP A 69 10.70 12.85 -9.83
N ALA A 70 11.28 12.94 -8.63
CA ALA A 70 12.52 12.25 -8.32
C ALA A 70 12.35 10.72 -8.43
N PHE A 71 11.22 10.18 -7.98
CA PHE A 71 10.94 8.75 -8.10
C PHE A 71 10.72 8.32 -9.57
N THR A 72 10.04 9.14 -10.36
CA THR A 72 9.87 8.94 -11.82
C THR A 72 11.23 8.85 -12.51
N ALA A 73 12.12 9.81 -12.24
CA ALA A 73 13.48 9.81 -12.79
C ALA A 73 14.28 8.58 -12.35
N GLN A 74 14.14 8.17 -11.08
CA GLN A 74 14.76 6.95 -10.57
C GLN A 74 14.23 5.70 -11.28
N ALA A 75 12.92 5.58 -11.49
CA ALA A 75 12.29 4.45 -12.17
C ALA A 75 12.75 4.34 -13.63
N ILE A 76 12.85 5.47 -14.34
CA ILE A 76 13.40 5.53 -15.70
C ILE A 76 14.84 4.97 -15.73
N ARG A 77 15.72 5.45 -14.85
CA ARG A 77 17.09 4.94 -14.76
C ARG A 77 17.15 3.47 -14.37
N ALA A 78 16.32 3.05 -13.42
CA ALA A 78 16.25 1.68 -12.93
C ALA A 78 15.79 0.68 -13.98
N SER A 79 14.86 1.07 -14.86
CA SER A 79 14.39 0.21 -15.96
C SER A 79 15.48 -0.18 -16.94
N ARG A 80 16.53 0.64 -17.06
CA ARG A 80 17.67 0.39 -17.95
C ARG A 80 18.75 -0.49 -17.32
N ARG A 81 18.67 -0.79 -16.02
CA ARG A 81 19.66 -1.61 -15.31
C ARG A 81 19.57 -3.07 -15.74
N VAL A 82 20.72 -3.74 -15.76
CA VAL A 82 20.85 -5.17 -16.13
C VAL A 82 19.90 -6.06 -15.33
N ALA A 83 19.80 -5.85 -14.01
CA ALA A 83 18.91 -6.66 -13.17
C ALA A 83 17.43 -6.53 -13.55
N THR A 84 16.97 -5.32 -13.90
CA THR A 84 15.60 -5.11 -14.37
C THR A 84 15.39 -5.75 -15.73
N LYS A 85 16.32 -5.55 -16.68
CA LYS A 85 16.25 -6.16 -18.01
C LYS A 85 16.19 -7.69 -17.95
N ARG A 86 17.04 -8.33 -17.15
CA ARG A 86 17.02 -9.79 -16.93
C ARG A 86 15.69 -10.28 -16.37
N MET A 87 15.12 -9.53 -15.42
CA MET A 87 13.81 -9.86 -14.87
C MET A 87 12.73 -9.80 -15.97
N VAL A 88 12.72 -8.75 -16.78
CA VAL A 88 11.75 -8.58 -17.89
C VAL A 88 11.92 -9.65 -18.95
N GLU A 89 13.16 -9.94 -19.36
CA GLU A 89 13.48 -11.04 -20.29
C GLU A 89 12.96 -12.38 -19.77
N SER A 90 13.10 -12.64 -18.47
CA SER A 90 12.60 -13.88 -17.83
C SER A 90 11.08 -14.00 -17.77
N LEU A 91 10.33 -12.97 -18.15
CA LEU A 91 8.87 -13.05 -18.31
C LEU A 91 8.49 -13.65 -19.67
N ALA A 92 9.40 -13.66 -20.65
CA ALA A 92 9.15 -14.15 -22.02
C ALA A 92 7.90 -13.49 -22.65
N GLY A 93 7.83 -12.15 -22.55
CA GLY A 93 6.74 -11.34 -23.11
C GLY A 93 5.47 -11.27 -22.25
N ARG A 94 5.39 -12.01 -21.14
CA ARG A 94 4.23 -12.03 -20.25
C ARG A 94 4.11 -10.74 -19.43
N ALA A 95 2.88 -10.38 -19.10
CA ALA A 95 2.59 -9.29 -18.19
C ALA A 95 3.18 -9.55 -16.79
N LEU A 96 3.52 -8.47 -16.09
CA LEU A 96 3.97 -8.51 -14.71
C LEU A 96 2.93 -7.87 -13.80
N MET A 97 2.48 -8.60 -12.78
CA MET A 97 1.85 -8.04 -11.60
C MET A 97 2.88 -7.94 -10.48
N VAL A 98 2.83 -6.87 -9.69
CA VAL A 98 3.79 -6.65 -8.60
C VAL A 98 3.09 -6.26 -7.30
N GLY A 99 3.54 -6.87 -6.21
CA GLY A 99 3.14 -6.57 -4.84
C GLY A 99 4.39 -6.43 -3.99
N VAL A 100 4.53 -5.32 -3.27
CA VAL A 100 5.73 -5.03 -2.47
C VAL A 100 5.29 -4.51 -1.12
N ASP A 101 5.65 -5.24 -0.08
CA ASP A 101 5.28 -4.90 1.29
C ASP A 101 6.34 -5.39 2.27
N ARG A 102 6.25 -4.93 3.51
CA ARG A 102 6.88 -5.64 4.63
C ARG A 102 6.09 -6.92 4.90
N LEU A 103 6.77 -7.96 5.35
CA LEU A 103 6.13 -9.14 5.91
C LEU A 103 5.41 -8.72 7.19
N ASP A 104 4.12 -8.38 7.10
CA ASP A 104 3.33 -7.81 8.19
C ASP A 104 1.85 -8.20 7.99
N TYR A 105 1.20 -8.66 9.06
CA TYR A 105 -0.16 -9.19 9.00
C TYR A 105 -1.20 -8.14 8.57
N THR A 106 -0.89 -6.85 8.72
CA THR A 106 -1.76 -5.76 8.29
C THR A 106 -1.81 -5.60 6.76
N LYS A 107 -0.84 -6.16 6.04
CA LYS A 107 -0.69 -6.01 4.58
C LYS A 107 -1.53 -6.95 3.74
N GLY A 108 -2.27 -7.87 4.38
CA GLY A 108 -3.23 -8.74 3.70
C GLY A 108 -2.58 -9.69 2.68
N LEU A 109 -1.31 -10.06 2.89
CA LEU A 109 -0.55 -10.88 1.95
C LEU A 109 -1.18 -12.26 1.70
N PRO A 110 -1.71 -12.99 2.72
CA PRO A 110 -2.33 -14.29 2.46
C PRO A 110 -3.56 -14.19 1.56
N ALA A 111 -4.48 -13.27 1.87
CA ALA A 111 -5.66 -13.01 1.05
C ALA A 111 -5.31 -12.54 -0.37
N ARG A 112 -4.20 -11.81 -0.53
CA ARG A 112 -3.66 -11.44 -1.86
C ARG A 112 -3.24 -12.64 -2.68
N LEU A 113 -2.53 -13.60 -2.06
CA LEU A 113 -2.13 -14.83 -2.75
C LEU A 113 -3.36 -15.67 -3.10
N ASP A 114 -4.32 -15.77 -2.19
CA ASP A 114 -5.58 -16.48 -2.45
C ASP A 114 -6.36 -15.85 -3.61
N ALA A 115 -6.42 -14.52 -3.68
CA ALA A 115 -7.05 -13.81 -4.80
C ALA A 115 -6.33 -14.05 -6.13
N TYR A 116 -5.00 -14.15 -6.13
CA TYR A 116 -4.26 -14.52 -7.34
C TYR A 116 -4.53 -15.97 -7.76
N GLY A 117 -4.55 -16.90 -6.81
CA GLY A 117 -4.94 -18.30 -7.08
C GLY A 117 -6.38 -18.39 -7.62
N ARG A 118 -7.31 -17.61 -7.05
CA ARG A 118 -8.69 -17.50 -7.51
C ARG A 118 -8.76 -16.94 -8.93
N PHE A 119 -8.04 -15.87 -9.22
CA PHE A 119 -7.92 -15.29 -10.56
C PHE A 119 -7.46 -16.34 -11.59
N LEU A 120 -6.40 -17.11 -11.30
CA LEU A 120 -5.92 -18.16 -12.21
C LEU A 120 -6.95 -19.30 -12.41
N SER A 121 -7.74 -19.61 -11.37
CA SER A 121 -8.80 -20.61 -11.46
C SER A 121 -9.98 -20.13 -12.32
N THR A 122 -10.42 -18.90 -12.11
CA THR A 122 -11.63 -18.30 -12.69
C THR A 122 -11.42 -17.84 -14.13
N TYR A 123 -10.21 -17.35 -14.46
CA TYR A 123 -9.87 -16.81 -15.77
C TYR A 123 -8.71 -17.60 -16.40
N PRO A 124 -8.94 -18.86 -16.84
CA PRO A 124 -7.91 -19.72 -17.40
C PRO A 124 -7.21 -19.15 -18.64
N GLU A 125 -7.86 -18.25 -19.38
CA GLU A 125 -7.33 -17.55 -20.55
C GLU A 125 -6.09 -16.69 -20.23
N HIS A 126 -5.94 -16.23 -18.98
CA HIS A 126 -4.79 -15.44 -18.55
C HIS A 126 -3.62 -16.29 -18.01
N ARG A 127 -3.81 -17.61 -17.89
CA ARG A 127 -2.70 -18.51 -17.54
C ARG A 127 -1.62 -18.39 -18.60
N ARG A 128 -0.35 -18.34 -18.16
CA ARG A 128 0.82 -18.09 -19.02
C ARG A 128 0.83 -16.74 -19.73
N GLN A 129 -0.11 -15.83 -19.45
CA GLN A 129 -0.09 -14.44 -19.95
C GLN A 129 0.44 -13.44 -18.90
N ILE A 130 0.42 -13.82 -17.62
CA ILE A 130 0.87 -12.99 -16.51
C ILE A 130 1.70 -13.78 -15.50
N SER A 131 2.71 -13.13 -14.91
CA SER A 131 3.39 -13.62 -13.70
C SER A 131 3.25 -12.59 -12.58
N PHE A 132 3.11 -13.08 -11.35
CA PHE A 132 3.02 -12.25 -10.15
C PHE A 132 4.34 -12.28 -9.38
N LEU A 133 4.95 -11.11 -9.16
CA LEU A 133 6.09 -10.92 -8.27
C LEU A 133 5.62 -10.32 -6.94
N GLN A 134 5.73 -11.11 -5.86
CA GLN A 134 5.49 -10.64 -4.50
C GLN A 134 6.82 -10.52 -3.74
N VAL A 135 7.22 -9.28 -3.43
CA VAL A 135 8.36 -9.00 -2.56
C VAL A 135 7.85 -8.73 -1.15
N ALA A 136 8.32 -9.52 -0.18
CA ALA A 136 8.05 -9.33 1.23
C ALA A 136 9.37 -9.07 1.96
N ALA A 137 9.62 -7.84 2.39
CA ALA A 137 10.81 -7.54 3.18
C ALA A 137 10.62 -8.10 4.61
N PRO A 138 11.57 -8.89 5.15
CA PRO A 138 11.47 -9.44 6.50
C PRO A 138 11.23 -8.35 7.55
N SER A 139 10.43 -8.66 8.56
CA SER A 139 10.11 -7.75 9.65
C SER A 139 9.81 -8.56 10.91
N ARG A 140 10.41 -8.18 12.04
CA ARG A 140 10.10 -8.72 13.38
C ARG A 140 10.08 -10.26 13.44
N GLU A 141 11.10 -10.90 12.88
CA GLU A 141 11.13 -12.36 12.68
C GLU A 141 11.10 -13.18 13.97
N GLU A 142 11.49 -12.59 15.10
CA GLU A 142 11.45 -13.22 16.42
C GLU A 142 10.04 -13.32 17.02
N VAL A 143 9.04 -12.68 16.41
CA VAL A 143 7.65 -12.71 16.89
C VAL A 143 6.90 -13.84 16.20
N ASP A 144 6.33 -14.78 16.98
CA ASP A 144 5.65 -15.99 16.46
C ASP A 144 4.62 -15.69 15.36
N ARG A 145 3.85 -14.60 15.52
CA ARG A 145 2.88 -14.17 14.52
C ARG A 145 3.49 -13.86 13.14
N TYR A 146 4.70 -13.33 13.11
CA TYR A 146 5.42 -13.04 11.85
C TYR A 146 6.01 -14.32 11.24
N ARG A 147 6.45 -15.27 12.07
CA ARG A 147 6.90 -16.60 11.62
C ARG A 147 5.75 -17.39 10.99
N ALA A 148 4.61 -17.46 11.66
CA ALA A 148 3.41 -18.13 11.14
C ALA A 148 2.93 -17.52 9.81
N LEU A 149 2.96 -16.19 9.69
CA LEU A 149 2.65 -15.50 8.44
C LEU A 149 3.60 -15.90 7.31
N ARG A 150 4.90 -16.02 7.58
CA ARG A 150 5.89 -16.47 6.58
C ARG A 150 5.61 -17.89 6.12
N GLU A 151 5.32 -18.79 7.05
CA GLU A 151 5.00 -20.19 6.77
C GLU A 151 3.73 -20.32 5.93
N GLU A 152 2.69 -19.55 6.26
CA GLU A 152 1.45 -19.49 5.48
C GLU A 152 1.71 -19.01 4.04
N LEU A 153 2.52 -17.95 3.86
CA LEU A 153 2.86 -17.45 2.53
C LEU A 153 3.70 -18.45 1.72
N ASN A 154 4.64 -19.15 2.36
CA ASN A 154 5.41 -20.21 1.72
C ASN A 154 4.50 -21.36 1.25
N TYR A 155 3.58 -21.80 2.12
CA TYR A 155 2.60 -22.83 1.79
C TYR A 155 1.72 -22.42 0.62
N LYS A 156 1.09 -21.23 0.68
CA LYS A 156 0.22 -20.72 -0.39
C LYS A 156 0.98 -20.53 -1.71
N THR A 157 2.22 -20.06 -1.65
CA THR A 157 3.09 -19.96 -2.83
C THR A 157 3.33 -21.33 -3.45
N GLY A 158 3.69 -22.33 -2.62
CA GLY A 158 3.91 -23.70 -3.07
C GLY A 158 2.64 -24.31 -3.69
N ALA A 159 1.48 -24.11 -3.06
CA ALA A 159 0.20 -24.60 -3.57
C ALA A 159 -0.18 -23.99 -4.93
N ILE A 160 -0.06 -22.66 -5.08
CA ILE A 160 -0.34 -21.96 -6.34
C ILE A 160 0.62 -22.42 -7.44
N ASN A 161 1.92 -22.43 -7.15
CA ASN A 161 2.90 -22.85 -8.14
C ASN A 161 2.74 -24.34 -8.50
N GLY A 162 2.48 -25.21 -7.53
CA GLY A 162 2.23 -26.64 -7.79
C GLY A 162 1.00 -26.90 -8.66
N ALA A 163 -0.04 -26.07 -8.54
CA ALA A 163 -1.26 -26.21 -9.33
C ALA A 163 -1.15 -25.65 -10.76
N TYR A 164 -0.32 -24.62 -10.98
CA TYR A 164 -0.37 -23.84 -12.22
C TYR A 164 0.96 -23.68 -12.95
N SER A 165 2.10 -24.04 -12.37
CA SER A 165 3.39 -23.90 -13.07
C SER A 165 3.45 -24.81 -14.29
N ASP A 166 4.21 -24.36 -15.28
CA ASP A 166 4.51 -25.10 -16.51
C ASP A 166 6.02 -25.04 -16.77
N PHE A 167 6.53 -25.81 -17.74
CA PHE A 167 7.97 -25.92 -18.00
C PHE A 167 8.66 -24.58 -18.30
N ASP A 168 7.91 -23.58 -18.79
CA ASP A 168 8.39 -22.26 -19.15
C ASP A 168 7.71 -21.11 -18.37
N TRP A 169 6.92 -21.43 -17.34
CA TRP A 169 6.12 -20.45 -16.61
C TRP A 169 6.01 -20.75 -15.11
N VAL A 170 6.44 -19.78 -14.31
CA VAL A 170 6.21 -19.77 -12.86
C VAL A 170 5.21 -18.65 -12.56
N PRO A 171 3.96 -18.97 -12.14
CA PRO A 171 2.90 -17.99 -11.94
C PRO A 171 3.22 -17.04 -10.79
N LEU A 172 3.70 -17.53 -9.65
CA LEU A 172 3.98 -16.72 -8.47
C LEU A 172 5.45 -16.79 -8.06
N ARG A 173 6.14 -15.66 -8.21
CA ARG A 173 7.50 -15.43 -7.72
C ARG A 173 7.44 -14.73 -6.36
N TYR A 174 7.49 -15.50 -5.28
CA TYR A 174 7.56 -14.97 -3.93
C TYR A 174 9.02 -14.76 -3.51
N MET A 175 9.32 -13.58 -2.97
CA MET A 175 10.65 -13.21 -2.51
C MET A 175 10.58 -12.67 -1.08
N ASN A 176 11.00 -13.49 -0.12
CA ASN A 176 11.15 -13.09 1.28
C ASN A 176 12.54 -12.50 1.53
N ARG A 177 12.85 -11.34 0.93
CA ARG A 177 14.11 -10.62 1.14
C ARG A 177 13.95 -9.13 0.89
N THR A 178 14.82 -8.35 1.50
CA THR A 178 14.92 -6.92 1.20
C THR A 178 15.43 -6.71 -0.22
N VAL A 179 14.74 -5.88 -0.98
CA VAL A 179 15.14 -5.47 -2.33
C VAL A 179 15.34 -3.96 -2.34
N SER A 180 16.39 -3.48 -3.01
CA SER A 180 16.66 -2.04 -3.05
C SER A 180 15.49 -1.29 -3.70
N ARG A 181 15.16 -0.14 -3.13
CA ARG A 181 14.11 0.76 -3.65
C ARG A 181 14.33 1.11 -5.12
N SER A 182 15.58 1.25 -5.57
CA SER A 182 15.90 1.49 -6.97
C SER A 182 15.53 0.32 -7.87
N LEU A 183 15.78 -0.93 -7.47
CA LEU A 183 15.42 -2.09 -8.28
C LEU A 183 13.88 -2.26 -8.34
N ILE A 184 13.21 -2.07 -7.21
CA ILE A 184 11.74 -2.06 -7.14
C ILE A 184 11.13 -1.00 -8.07
N ALA A 185 11.70 0.20 -8.13
CA ALA A 185 11.24 1.24 -9.07
C ALA A 185 11.32 0.79 -10.54
N GLY A 186 12.32 -0.01 -10.89
CA GLY A 186 12.44 -0.64 -12.20
C GLY A 186 11.31 -1.65 -12.46
N PHE A 187 11.00 -2.51 -11.49
CA PHE A 187 9.89 -3.46 -11.60
C PHE A 187 8.53 -2.78 -11.69
N TYR A 188 8.29 -1.73 -10.89
CA TYR A 188 7.06 -0.95 -10.99
C TYR A 188 6.87 -0.37 -12.38
N ARG A 189 7.93 0.19 -12.98
CA ARG A 189 7.85 0.80 -14.32
C ARG A 189 7.47 -0.20 -15.43
N THR A 190 7.79 -1.48 -15.26
CA THR A 190 7.44 -2.53 -16.24
C THR A 190 6.17 -3.30 -15.88
N ALA A 191 5.70 -3.20 -14.64
CA ALA A 191 4.52 -3.91 -14.19
C ALA A 191 3.24 -3.38 -14.85
N ARG A 192 2.39 -4.31 -15.29
CA ARG A 192 1.03 -4.02 -15.78
C ARG A 192 0.05 -3.81 -14.65
N ILE A 193 0.30 -4.42 -13.49
CA ILE A 193 -0.57 -4.31 -12.32
C ILE A 193 0.26 -4.07 -11.06
N GLY A 194 -0.12 -3.04 -10.31
CA GLY A 194 0.34 -2.82 -8.94
C GLY A 194 -0.76 -3.28 -7.99
N LEU A 195 -0.50 -4.31 -7.19
CA LEU A 195 -1.49 -4.91 -6.30
C LEU A 195 -1.20 -4.55 -4.84
N VAL A 196 -1.99 -3.64 -4.30
CA VAL A 196 -1.85 -3.10 -2.94
C VAL A 196 -3.09 -3.41 -2.14
N THR A 197 -3.07 -4.49 -1.35
CA THR A 197 -4.25 -5.03 -0.66
C THR A 197 -4.17 -5.05 0.88
N PRO A 198 -3.67 -4.00 1.56
CA PRO A 198 -3.62 -4.03 3.02
C PRO A 198 -5.02 -4.12 3.64
N LEU A 199 -5.14 -4.89 4.72
CA LEU A 199 -6.34 -4.96 5.55
C LEU A 199 -6.53 -3.66 6.33
N ARG A 200 -5.42 -3.02 6.72
CA ARG A 200 -5.40 -1.69 7.33
C ARG A 200 -4.04 -1.05 7.11
N ASP A 201 -4.00 0.21 6.69
CA ASP A 201 -2.75 0.94 6.49
C ASP A 201 -2.95 2.43 6.75
N GLY A 202 -2.07 3.05 7.55
CA GLY A 202 -2.15 4.49 7.82
C GLY A 202 -1.89 5.32 6.56
N MET A 203 -0.89 4.93 5.78
CA MET A 203 -0.63 5.44 4.43
C MET A 203 0.10 4.36 3.63
N ASN A 204 -0.13 4.30 2.31
CA ASN A 204 0.57 3.36 1.45
C ASN A 204 1.40 4.11 0.40
N LEU A 205 2.69 4.29 0.69
CA LEU A 205 3.60 4.97 -0.24
C LEU A 205 3.95 4.10 -1.45
N VAL A 206 3.89 2.77 -1.31
CA VAL A 206 4.08 1.83 -2.43
C VAL A 206 3.07 2.10 -3.55
N ALA A 207 1.81 2.37 -3.23
CA ALA A 207 0.80 2.75 -4.22
C ALA A 207 1.18 4.05 -4.96
N LYS A 208 1.65 5.07 -4.23
CA LYS A 208 2.10 6.34 -4.82
C LYS A 208 3.35 6.16 -5.70
N GLU A 209 4.30 5.36 -5.23
CA GLU A 209 5.52 5.01 -5.95
C GLU A 209 5.22 4.22 -7.22
N TYR A 210 4.29 3.25 -7.17
CA TYR A 210 3.86 2.51 -8.34
C TYR A 210 3.31 3.44 -9.43
N VAL A 211 2.42 4.36 -9.05
CA VAL A 211 1.87 5.39 -9.97
C VAL A 211 3.00 6.23 -10.55
N ALA A 212 3.87 6.79 -9.71
CA ALA A 212 4.98 7.64 -10.15
C ALA A 212 6.00 6.91 -11.06
N ALA A 213 6.14 5.58 -10.93
CA ALA A 213 7.07 4.82 -11.76
C ALA A 213 6.59 4.56 -13.19
N GLN A 214 5.29 4.65 -13.45
CA GLN A 214 4.68 4.20 -14.70
C GLN A 214 5.17 4.98 -15.92
N ASN A 215 5.07 4.34 -17.09
CA ASN A 215 5.24 5.01 -18.37
C ASN A 215 3.90 5.61 -18.80
N ALA A 216 3.80 6.94 -18.91
CA ALA A 216 2.55 7.61 -19.30
C ALA A 216 2.01 7.17 -20.67
N ALA A 217 2.88 6.71 -21.60
CA ALA A 217 2.45 6.23 -22.91
C ALA A 217 1.78 4.84 -22.86
N ASP A 218 2.12 4.01 -21.88
CA ASP A 218 1.56 2.66 -21.71
C ASP A 218 1.57 2.26 -20.21
N PRO A 219 0.76 2.92 -19.37
CA PRO A 219 0.83 2.76 -17.92
C PRO A 219 0.07 1.52 -17.45
N GLY A 220 0.59 0.82 -16.44
CA GLY A 220 -0.15 -0.22 -15.76
C GLY A 220 -1.30 0.32 -14.90
N VAL A 221 -2.07 -0.58 -14.30
CA VAL A 221 -3.24 -0.28 -13.45
C VAL A 221 -2.89 -0.50 -11.99
N LEU A 222 -3.31 0.44 -11.12
CA LEU A 222 -3.20 0.28 -9.68
C LEU A 222 -4.51 -0.34 -9.13
N ILE A 223 -4.39 -1.49 -8.47
CA ILE A 223 -5.45 -2.09 -7.65
C ILE A 223 -5.14 -1.78 -6.18
N LEU A 224 -6.07 -1.13 -5.49
CA LEU A 224 -5.83 -0.53 -4.18
C LEU A 224 -6.96 -0.87 -3.20
N SER A 225 -6.59 -1.46 -2.06
CA SER A 225 -7.50 -1.66 -0.93
C SER A 225 -8.13 -0.34 -0.50
N ARG A 226 -9.46 -0.35 -0.32
CA ARG A 226 -10.20 0.76 0.28
C ARG A 226 -9.78 1.07 1.74
N PHE A 227 -9.05 0.17 2.38
CA PHE A 227 -8.57 0.34 3.75
C PHE A 227 -7.17 0.97 3.84
N ALA A 228 -6.49 1.17 2.71
CA ALA A 228 -5.25 1.93 2.68
C ALA A 228 -5.52 3.43 2.85
N GLY A 229 -4.74 4.14 3.65
CA GLY A 229 -4.86 5.60 3.76
C GLY A 229 -4.63 6.35 2.44
N ALA A 230 -3.89 5.75 1.50
CA ALA A 230 -3.75 6.29 0.15
C ALA A 230 -5.05 6.24 -0.67
N ALA A 231 -6.04 5.45 -0.26
CA ALA A 231 -7.24 5.22 -1.05
C ALA A 231 -8.07 6.50 -1.25
N ALA A 232 -8.16 7.37 -0.24
CA ALA A 232 -8.88 8.63 -0.32
C ALA A 232 -8.27 9.61 -1.33
N GLY A 233 -6.94 9.56 -1.51
CA GLY A 233 -6.22 10.44 -2.43
C GLY A 233 -6.00 9.86 -3.84
N LEU A 234 -6.38 8.62 -4.10
CA LEU A 234 -6.09 7.91 -5.37
C LEU A 234 -7.38 7.33 -5.97
N GLN A 235 -8.38 8.16 -6.25
CA GLN A 235 -9.74 7.73 -6.55
C GLN A 235 -9.85 6.90 -7.84
N GLU A 236 -8.96 7.13 -8.80
CA GLU A 236 -8.97 6.49 -10.12
C GLU A 236 -8.32 5.11 -10.13
N ALA A 237 -7.78 4.65 -8.99
CA ALA A 237 -7.34 3.28 -8.80
C ALA A 237 -8.54 2.32 -8.71
N LEU A 238 -8.37 1.06 -9.12
CA LEU A 238 -9.39 0.04 -8.91
C LEU A 238 -9.48 -0.29 -7.42
N LYS A 239 -10.55 0.17 -6.77
CA LYS A 239 -10.78 -0.04 -5.33
C LYS A 239 -11.29 -1.44 -5.07
N VAL A 240 -10.67 -2.11 -4.11
CA VAL A 240 -11.06 -3.47 -3.71
C VAL A 240 -11.26 -3.59 -2.21
N ASN A 241 -12.11 -4.53 -1.82
CA ASN A 241 -12.14 -5.04 -0.46
C ASN A 241 -11.15 -6.23 -0.38
N PRO A 242 -10.01 -6.13 0.32
CA PRO A 242 -8.96 -7.15 0.27
C PRO A 242 -9.33 -8.52 0.86
N ILE A 243 -10.42 -8.61 1.63
CA ILE A 243 -10.96 -9.88 2.15
C ILE A 243 -11.94 -10.55 1.17
N ASP A 244 -12.40 -9.79 0.17
CA ASP A 244 -13.25 -10.30 -0.90
C ASP A 244 -12.35 -10.79 -2.04
N ILE A 245 -12.01 -12.09 -1.95
CA ILE A 245 -11.08 -12.76 -2.85
C ILE A 245 -11.58 -12.70 -4.30
N ASP A 246 -12.89 -12.86 -4.51
CA ASP A 246 -13.52 -12.81 -5.83
C ASP A 246 -13.44 -11.41 -6.43
N SER A 247 -13.75 -10.38 -5.65
CA SER A 247 -13.63 -8.98 -6.11
C SER A 247 -12.20 -8.61 -6.48
N VAL A 248 -11.20 -9.09 -5.73
CA VAL A 248 -9.79 -8.85 -6.08
C VAL A 248 -9.41 -9.60 -7.36
N ALA A 249 -9.86 -10.84 -7.53
CA ALA A 249 -9.63 -11.61 -8.75
C ALA A 249 -10.26 -10.95 -10.00
N GLU A 250 -11.50 -10.46 -9.88
CA GLU A 250 -12.17 -9.70 -10.93
C GLU A 250 -11.43 -8.40 -11.26
N ALA A 251 -10.93 -7.68 -10.25
CA ALA A 251 -10.14 -6.47 -10.46
C ALA A 251 -8.82 -6.75 -11.18
N ILE A 252 -8.17 -7.90 -10.93
CA ILE A 252 -6.98 -8.34 -11.66
C ILE A 252 -7.32 -8.59 -13.13
N ASN A 253 -8.41 -9.32 -13.41
CA ASN A 253 -8.89 -9.54 -14.78
C ASN A 253 -9.16 -8.21 -15.48
N ARG A 254 -9.99 -7.34 -14.86
CA ARG A 254 -10.31 -6.01 -15.39
C ARG A 254 -9.06 -5.18 -15.69
N ALA A 255 -8.07 -5.21 -14.80
CA ALA A 255 -6.82 -4.48 -14.99
C ALA A 255 -6.00 -4.98 -16.20
N LEU A 256 -6.01 -6.30 -16.47
CA LEU A 256 -5.32 -6.89 -17.63
C LEU A 256 -5.98 -6.52 -18.95
N ILE A 257 -7.31 -6.55 -19.01
CA ILE A 257 -8.07 -6.28 -20.24
C ILE A 257 -8.41 -4.79 -20.43
N MET A 258 -7.94 -3.92 -19.53
CA MET A 258 -8.27 -2.49 -19.56
C MET A 258 -7.72 -1.83 -20.83
N PRO A 259 -8.58 -1.16 -21.63
CA PRO A 259 -8.16 -0.40 -22.80
C PRO A 259 -7.08 0.64 -22.48
N LEU A 260 -6.19 0.90 -23.45
CA LEU A 260 -5.04 1.79 -23.26
C LEU A 260 -5.46 3.22 -22.89
N ASP A 261 -6.49 3.75 -23.52
CA ASP A 261 -7.08 5.07 -23.26
C ASP A 261 -7.61 5.19 -21.83
N GLU A 262 -8.32 4.17 -21.33
CA GLU A 262 -8.77 4.14 -19.92
C GLU A 262 -7.56 4.11 -18.97
N ARG A 263 -6.53 3.29 -19.25
CA ARG A 263 -5.31 3.23 -18.43
C ARG A 263 -4.59 4.57 -18.38
N GLN A 264 -4.44 5.24 -19.53
CA GLN A 264 -3.81 6.56 -19.63
C GLN A 264 -4.59 7.61 -18.86
N ALA A 265 -5.92 7.68 -19.04
CA ALA A 265 -6.77 8.64 -18.33
C ALA A 265 -6.69 8.47 -16.80
N ARG A 266 -6.77 7.21 -16.31
CA ARG A 266 -6.60 6.91 -14.87
C ARG A 266 -5.21 7.30 -14.38
N HIS A 267 -4.16 6.95 -15.12
CA HIS A 267 -2.79 7.24 -14.72
C HIS A 267 -2.52 8.75 -14.62
N VAL A 268 -2.98 9.55 -15.59
CA VAL A 268 -2.82 11.01 -15.57
C VAL A 268 -3.41 11.60 -14.29
N ALA A 269 -4.67 11.27 -13.99
CA ALA A 269 -5.34 11.74 -12.79
C ALA A 269 -4.64 11.27 -11.49
N LEU A 270 -4.22 10.00 -11.44
CA LEU A 270 -3.48 9.47 -10.28
C LEU A 270 -2.14 10.20 -10.08
N LEU A 271 -1.38 10.44 -11.14
CA LEU A 271 -0.07 11.09 -11.06
C LEU A 271 -0.20 12.54 -10.60
N GLU A 272 -1.20 13.27 -11.08
CA GLU A 272 -1.50 14.63 -10.62
C GLU A 272 -1.79 14.67 -9.11
N ARG A 273 -2.62 13.73 -8.61
CA ARG A 273 -2.90 13.61 -7.17
C ARG A 273 -1.65 13.27 -6.36
N VAL A 274 -0.79 12.38 -6.86
CA VAL A 274 0.48 12.01 -6.21
C VAL A 274 1.43 13.21 -6.13
N ARG A 275 1.53 14.01 -7.20
CA ARG A 275 2.35 15.24 -7.23
C ARG A 275 1.84 16.32 -6.28
N ALA A 276 0.52 16.54 -6.25
CA ALA A 276 -0.10 17.52 -5.37
C ALA A 276 0.08 17.17 -3.88
N ALA A 277 0.05 15.88 -3.53
CA ALA A 277 0.24 15.41 -2.16
C ALA A 277 1.67 14.91 -1.91
N SER A 278 2.66 15.80 -2.11
CA SER A 278 4.09 15.50 -1.98
C SER A 278 4.60 15.48 -0.54
N ALA A 279 5.81 14.94 -0.33
CA ALA A 279 6.46 14.97 0.98
C ALA A 279 6.76 16.40 1.45
N SER A 280 7.06 17.31 0.52
CA SER A 280 7.26 18.74 0.81
C SER A 280 5.98 19.40 1.30
N VAL A 281 4.85 19.15 0.62
CA VAL A 281 3.53 19.66 1.03
C VAL A 281 3.17 19.14 2.41
N PHE A 282 3.36 17.84 2.68
CA PHE A 282 3.18 17.27 4.02
C PHE A 282 3.96 18.04 5.09
N CYS A 283 5.26 18.27 4.85
CA CYS A 283 6.13 18.98 5.79
C CYS A 283 5.64 20.41 6.02
N GLN A 284 5.39 21.16 4.97
CA GLN A 284 4.92 22.55 5.02
C GLN A 284 3.58 22.68 5.75
N THR A 285 2.61 21.81 5.45
CA THR A 285 1.30 21.84 6.13
C THR A 285 1.43 21.49 7.61
N PHE A 286 2.24 20.49 7.95
CA PHE A 286 2.42 20.09 9.33
C PHE A 286 3.17 21.16 10.15
N THR A 287 4.22 21.77 9.61
CA THR A 287 4.96 22.83 10.31
C THR A 287 4.14 24.11 10.45
N ALA A 288 3.37 24.51 9.44
CA ALA A 288 2.47 25.65 9.52
C ALA A 288 1.39 25.47 10.62
N ALA A 289 0.89 24.24 10.79
CA ALA A 289 -0.06 23.91 11.84
C ALA A 289 0.58 23.90 13.24
N LEU A 290 1.90 23.74 13.35
CA LEU A 290 2.64 23.78 14.61
C LEU A 290 2.93 25.22 15.06
N THR A 291 3.13 26.13 14.11
CA THR A 291 3.46 27.54 14.37
C THR A 291 2.25 28.43 14.63
N THR A 292 1.04 27.94 14.35
CA THR A 292 -0.23 28.63 14.60
C THR A 292 -0.87 28.15 15.88
#